data_AF-A0A660W5F2-F1
#
_entry.id   AF-A0A660W5F2-F1
#
_cell.length_a   1.000
_cell.length_b   1.000
_cell.length_c   1.000
_cell.angle_alpha   90.00
_cell.angle_beta   90.00
_cell.angle_gamma   90.00
#
_symmetry.space_group_name_H-M   'P 1'
#
loop_
_entity.id
_entity.type
_entity.pdbx_description
1 polymer ?
#
loop_
_entity_poly.entity_id
_entity_poly.type
_entity_poly.pdbx_seq_one_letter_code
_entity_poly.pdbx_strand_id
1 'polypeptide(L)'
;MSEQRLLQQATAAARAGRKAEARQLLDQILQANPYNEQAWLWMSGVVETDTERVGCLQQALTLNPDNAAARKALARLQSRAGMPPPVEQPAPDVPSDHQASGPALWPIPEPPPRSDHR
;
A
#
# COMPACT_ATOMS: atom_id res chain seq x y z
N MET A 1 0.17 -19.10 14.87
CA MET A 1 -1.22 -18.64 15.08
C MET A 1 -1.79 -18.25 13.73
N SER A 2 -3.07 -18.46 13.45
CA SER A 2 -3.67 -18.01 12.18
C SER A 2 -3.84 -16.48 12.17
N GLU A 3 -3.67 -15.87 10.99
CA GLU A 3 -3.79 -14.41 10.77
C GLU A 3 -5.10 -13.84 11.35
N GLN A 4 -6.22 -14.55 11.11
CA GLN A 4 -7.53 -14.20 11.65
C GLN A 4 -7.56 -14.11 13.18
N ARG A 5 -6.85 -15.00 13.89
CA ARG A 5 -6.79 -14.93 15.36
C ARG A 5 -5.96 -13.76 15.85
N LEU A 6 -4.85 -13.45 15.17
CA LEU A 6 -4.06 -12.26 15.49
C LEU A 6 -4.89 -11.00 15.27
N LEU A 7 -5.65 -10.93 14.18
CA LEU A 7 -6.50 -9.79 13.86
C LEU A 7 -7.61 -9.57 14.91
N GLN A 8 -8.24 -10.66 15.37
CA GLN A 8 -9.23 -10.62 16.44
C GLN A 8 -8.62 -10.11 17.76
N GLN A 9 -7.43 -10.61 18.13
CA GLN A 9 -6.73 -10.16 19.34
C GLN A 9 -6.32 -8.70 19.25
N ALA A 10 -5.74 -8.29 18.11
CA ALA A 10 -5.37 -6.91 17.84
C ALA A 10 -6.57 -5.97 17.96
N THR A 11 -7.70 -6.35 17.37
CA THR A 11 -8.95 -5.58 17.43
C THR A 11 -9.46 -5.45 18.86
N ALA A 12 -9.42 -6.53 19.63
CA ALA A 12 -9.83 -6.51 21.04
C ALA A 12 -8.90 -5.64 21.89
N ALA A 13 -7.58 -5.72 21.67
CA ALA A 13 -6.58 -4.90 22.34
C ALA A 13 -6.77 -3.41 22.00
N ALA A 14 -7.00 -3.08 20.71
CA ALA A 14 -7.25 -1.71 20.26
C ALA A 14 -8.51 -1.12 20.92
N ARG A 15 -9.60 -1.90 20.97
CA ARG A 15 -10.85 -1.50 21.64
C ARG A 15 -10.69 -1.34 23.14
N ALA A 16 -9.85 -2.17 23.76
CA ALA A 16 -9.53 -2.07 25.19
C ALA A 16 -8.56 -0.91 25.52
N GLY A 17 -8.16 -0.09 24.53
CA GLY A 17 -7.19 1.00 24.74
C GLY A 17 -5.74 0.53 24.88
N ARG A 18 -5.47 -0.77 24.74
CA ARG A 18 -4.13 -1.37 24.77
C ARG A 18 -3.42 -1.17 23.43
N LYS A 19 -3.13 0.08 23.09
CA LYS A 19 -2.56 0.49 21.78
C LYS A 19 -1.22 -0.18 21.49
N ALA A 20 -0.33 -0.28 22.48
CA ALA A 20 0.97 -0.92 22.31
C ALA A 20 0.86 -2.41 21.93
N GLU A 21 0.02 -3.16 22.65
CA GLU A 21 -0.24 -4.58 22.35
C GLU A 21 -0.88 -4.76 20.98
N ALA A 22 -1.90 -3.95 20.68
CA ALA A 22 -2.56 -3.98 19.38
C ALA A 22 -1.59 -3.67 18.23
N ARG A 23 -0.71 -2.67 18.39
CA ARG A 23 0.34 -2.33 17.40
C ARG A 23 1.25 -3.52 17.15
N GLN A 24 1.74 -4.18 18.20
CA GLN A 24 2.62 -5.36 18.06
C GLN A 24 1.93 -6.52 17.33
N LEU A 25 0.64 -6.76 17.59
CA LEU A 25 -0.12 -7.81 16.91
C LEU A 25 -0.38 -7.46 15.44
N LEU A 26 -0.73 -6.21 15.15
CA LEU A 26 -0.97 -5.74 13.78
C LEU A 26 0.32 -5.72 12.96
N ASP A 27 1.45 -5.37 13.57
CA ASP A 27 2.75 -5.38 12.92
C ASP A 27 3.13 -6.80 12.48
N GLN A 28 2.93 -7.80 13.35
CA GLN A 28 3.12 -9.21 12.99
C GLN A 28 2.23 -9.66 11.83
N ILE A 29 0.98 -9.19 11.77
CA ILE A 29 0.07 -9.48 10.65
C ILE A 29 0.61 -8.86 9.36
N LEU A 30 1.03 -7.60 9.42
CA LEU A 30 1.53 -6.88 8.24
C LEU A 30 2.89 -7.39 7.75
N GLN A 31 3.74 -7.89 8.65
CA GLN A 31 4.97 -8.58 8.29
C GLN A 31 4.69 -9.89 7.55
N ALA A 32 3.66 -10.64 7.96
CA ALA A 32 3.25 -11.87 7.29
C ALA A 32 2.49 -11.59 5.98
N ASN A 33 1.63 -10.57 5.99
CA ASN A 33 0.76 -10.18 4.89
C ASN A 33 0.57 -8.66 4.86
N PRO A 34 1.39 -7.94 4.08
CA PRO A 34 1.29 -6.49 3.97
C PRO A 34 0.06 -6.03 3.18
N TYR A 35 -0.66 -6.94 2.52
CA TYR A 35 -1.87 -6.65 1.74
C TYR A 35 -3.16 -6.73 2.55
N ASN A 36 -3.08 -6.92 3.86
CA ASN A 36 -4.25 -6.96 4.73
C ASN A 36 -4.74 -5.53 5.05
N GLU A 37 -5.76 -5.06 4.33
CA GLU A 37 -6.31 -3.71 4.49
C GLU A 37 -6.94 -3.51 5.88
N GLN A 38 -7.47 -4.57 6.46
CA GLN A 38 -8.10 -4.54 7.78
C GLN A 38 -7.05 -4.27 8.85
N ALA A 39 -5.86 -4.88 8.74
CA ALA A 39 -4.74 -4.63 9.64
C ALA A 39 -4.25 -3.18 9.55
N TRP A 40 -4.09 -2.64 8.34
CA TRP A 40 -3.75 -1.22 8.13
C TRP A 40 -4.81 -0.27 8.72
N LEU A 41 -6.10 -0.58 8.53
CA LEU A 41 -7.19 0.19 9.13
C LEU A 41 -7.08 0.21 10.66
N TRP A 42 -6.88 -0.95 11.30
CA TRP A 42 -6.74 -1.02 12.76
C TRP A 42 -5.44 -0.36 13.25
N MET A 43 -4.36 -0.41 12.45
CA MET A 43 -3.07 0.24 12.76
C MET A 43 -3.25 1.75 12.93
N SER A 44 -4.07 2.37 12.06
CA SER A 44 -4.39 3.80 12.16
C SER A 44 -5.07 4.21 13.48
N GLY A 45 -5.71 3.26 14.18
CA GLY A 45 -6.33 3.52 15.47
C GLY A 45 -5.32 3.57 16.63
N VAL A 46 -4.23 2.82 16.51
CA VAL A 46 -3.29 2.53 17.60
C VAL A 46 -1.98 3.31 17.51
N VAL A 47 -1.62 3.81 16.32
CA VAL A 47 -0.49 4.72 16.15
C VAL A 47 -0.71 6.05 16.90
N GLU A 48 0.38 6.76 17.18
CA GLU A 48 0.37 7.89 18.10
C GLU A 48 0.20 9.22 17.35
N THR A 49 0.93 9.39 16.25
CA THR A 49 0.94 10.64 15.49
C THR A 49 -0.12 10.65 14.38
N ASP A 50 -0.71 11.81 14.11
CA ASP A 50 -1.69 11.96 13.02
C ASP A 50 -1.06 11.65 11.64
N THR A 51 0.24 11.91 11.45
CA THR A 51 0.99 11.54 10.24
C THR A 51 0.99 10.03 10.01
N GLU A 52 1.31 9.23 11.03
CA GLU A 52 1.27 7.77 10.93
C GLU A 52 -0.16 7.27 10.71
N ARG A 53 -1.16 7.88 11.35
CA ARG A 53 -2.57 7.53 11.14
C ARG A 53 -2.97 7.71 9.68
N VAL A 54 -2.61 8.84 9.09
CA VAL A 54 -2.87 9.14 7.67
C VAL A 54 -2.18 8.14 6.76
N GLY A 55 -0.91 7.83 6.99
CA GLY A 55 -0.17 6.85 6.20
C GLY A 55 -0.82 5.46 6.24
N CYS A 56 -1.23 4.98 7.42
CA CYS A 56 -1.92 3.70 7.56
C CYS A 56 -3.27 3.67 6.82
N LEU A 57 -4.04 4.75 6.91
CA LEU A 57 -5.34 4.85 6.23
C LEU A 57 -5.19 4.94 4.72
N GLN A 58 -4.16 5.63 4.23
CA GLN A 58 -3.84 5.66 2.81
C GLN A 58 -3.47 4.27 2.29
N GLN A 59 -2.64 3.51 3.00
CA GLN A 59 -2.33 2.13 2.62
C GLN A 59 -3.58 1.25 2.58
N ALA A 60 -4.47 1.36 3.58
CA ALA A 60 -5.74 0.63 3.56
C ALA A 60 -6.61 0.98 2.34
N LEU A 61 -6.63 2.24 1.92
CA LEU A 61 -7.37 2.70 0.73
C LEU A 61 -6.68 2.34 -0.58
N THR A 62 -5.35 2.25 -0.61
CA THR A 62 -4.61 1.75 -1.76
C THR A 62 -4.93 0.28 -2.02
N LEU A 63 -5.07 -0.52 -0.95
CA LEU A 63 -5.44 -1.93 -1.04
C LEU A 63 -6.93 -2.13 -1.35
N ASN A 64 -7.79 -1.36 -0.68
CA ASN A 64 -9.24 -1.41 -0.85
C ASN A 64 -9.82 0.01 -0.90
N PRO A 65 -9.97 0.60 -2.10
CA PRO A 65 -10.46 1.97 -2.24
C PRO A 65 -11.90 2.12 -1.74
N ASP A 66 -12.70 1.06 -1.78
CA ASP A 66 -14.09 1.04 -1.31
C ASP A 66 -14.22 0.95 0.22
N ASN A 67 -13.12 0.97 0.96
CA ASN A 67 -13.14 0.93 2.42
C ASN A 67 -13.68 2.25 3.01
N ALA A 68 -15.01 2.30 3.17
CA ALA A 68 -15.72 3.45 3.72
C ALA A 68 -15.24 3.84 5.14
N ALA A 69 -14.79 2.87 5.94
CA ALA A 69 -14.26 3.15 7.28
C ALA A 69 -12.93 3.91 7.19
N ALA A 70 -12.04 3.51 6.29
CA ALA A 70 -10.77 4.19 6.06
C ALA A 70 -10.98 5.61 5.52
N ARG A 71 -11.86 5.79 4.51
CA ARG A 71 -12.22 7.11 3.96
C ARG A 71 -12.75 8.06 5.04
N LYS A 72 -13.68 7.57 5.87
CA LYS A 72 -14.28 8.37 6.95
C LYS A 72 -13.27 8.75 8.02
N ALA A 73 -12.37 7.84 8.40
CA ALA A 73 -11.33 8.12 9.37
C ALA A 73 -10.33 9.16 8.83
N LEU A 74 -9.95 9.04 7.56
CA LEU A 74 -9.02 9.94 6.90
C LEU A 74 -9.59 11.35 6.77
N ALA A 75 -10.85 11.48 6.34
CA ALA A 75 -11.55 12.76 6.27
C ALA A 75 -11.61 13.46 7.64
N ARG A 76 -11.89 12.71 8.73
CA ARG A 76 -11.91 13.26 10.09
C ARG A 76 -10.56 13.82 10.53
N LEU A 77 -9.45 13.18 10.15
CA LEU A 77 -8.11 13.64 10.49
C LEU A 77 -7.76 14.92 9.72
N GLN A 78 -8.11 15.00 8.44
CA GLN A 78 -7.88 16.18 7.60
C GLN A 78 -8.64 17.40 8.10
N SER A 79 -9.92 17.22 8.45
CA SER A 79 -10.73 18.30 9.05
C SER A 79 -10.13 18.82 10.35
N ARG A 80 -9.49 17.96 11.15
CA ARG A 80 -8.86 18.36 12.43
C ARG A 80 -7.51 19.05 12.23
N ALA A 81 -6.79 18.70 11.15
CA ALA A 81 -5.50 19.29 10.81
C ALA A 81 -5.62 20.63 10.07
N GLY A 82 -6.84 21.08 9.71
CA GLY A 82 -7.03 22.25 8.83
C GLY A 82 -6.41 22.06 7.45
N MET A 83 -6.03 20.83 7.12
CA MET A 83 -5.36 20.48 5.88
C MET A 83 -6.45 20.25 4.84
N PRO A 84 -6.38 20.88 3.64
CA PRO A 84 -7.28 20.51 2.55
C PRO A 84 -7.16 18.99 2.32
N PRO A 85 -8.24 18.30 1.92
CA PRO A 85 -8.13 16.90 1.59
C PRO A 85 -6.97 16.77 0.60
N PRO A 86 -6.02 15.82 0.80
CA PRO A 86 -5.16 15.38 -0.28
C PRO A 86 -6.14 15.10 -1.40
N VAL A 87 -6.06 15.92 -2.44
CA VAL A 87 -6.60 15.61 -3.76
C VAL A 87 -6.38 14.12 -3.90
N GLU A 88 -7.49 13.39 -3.87
CA GLU A 88 -7.56 11.98 -4.14
C GLU A 88 -6.66 11.85 -5.36
N GLN A 89 -5.42 11.37 -5.18
CA GLN A 89 -4.60 11.07 -6.32
C GLN A 89 -5.49 10.04 -7.00
N PRO A 90 -6.08 10.35 -8.18
CA PRO A 90 -6.57 9.27 -8.99
C PRO A 90 -5.35 8.37 -9.03
N ALA A 91 -5.52 7.07 -8.72
CA ALA A 91 -4.50 6.10 -9.05
C ALA A 91 -3.88 6.58 -10.36
N PRO A 92 -2.56 6.82 -10.44
CA PRO A 92 -2.02 7.21 -11.73
C PRO A 92 -2.65 6.20 -12.67
N ASP A 93 -3.41 6.70 -13.65
CA ASP A 93 -3.48 6.08 -14.95
C ASP A 93 -2.00 5.96 -15.31
N VAL A 94 -1.37 4.91 -14.79
CA VAL A 94 -0.45 4.13 -15.54
C VAL A 94 -1.35 3.67 -16.66
N PRO A 95 -1.25 4.24 -17.87
CA PRO A 95 -1.23 3.31 -18.97
C PRO A 95 -0.15 2.32 -18.54
N SER A 96 -0.59 1.16 -18.03
CA SER A 96 0.19 -0.06 -18.09
C SER A 96 0.29 -0.38 -19.57
N ASP A 97 0.99 0.48 -20.30
CA ASP A 97 1.61 0.19 -21.56
C ASP A 97 2.77 -0.71 -21.18
N HIS A 98 2.40 -1.97 -20.91
CA HIS A 98 3.23 -3.10 -21.25
C HIS A 98 3.34 -3.15 -22.79
N GLN A 99 3.98 -2.15 -23.39
CA GLN A 99 4.64 -2.29 -24.68
C GLN A 99 6.14 -2.37 -24.34
N ALA A 100 6.62 -3.55 -23.97
CA ALA A 100 7.22 -4.42 -24.96
C ALA A 100 8.08 -3.62 -25.96
N SER A 101 9.38 -3.57 -25.67
CA SER A 101 10.44 -3.46 -26.66
C SER A 101 10.48 -2.21 -27.54
N GLY A 102 11.06 -1.13 -27.02
CA GLY A 102 11.88 -0.27 -27.88
C GLY A 102 13.22 -0.98 -28.14
N PRO A 103 13.65 -1.24 -29.38
CA PRO A 103 14.97 -1.80 -29.60
C PRO A 103 15.98 -0.74 -29.16
N ALA A 104 16.83 -1.11 -28.20
CA ALA A 104 18.09 -0.43 -28.00
C ALA A 104 18.78 -0.38 -29.37
N LEU A 105 19.09 0.83 -29.83
CA LEU A 105 19.96 1.06 -30.98
C LEU A 105 21.39 0.70 -30.56
N TRP A 106 21.73 -0.58 -30.61
CA TRP A 106 23.10 -1.04 -30.67
C TRP A 106 23.45 -1.24 -32.15
N PRO A 107 24.56 -0.66 -32.65
CA PRO A 107 24.98 -0.90 -34.02
C PRO A 107 25.39 -2.36 -34.14
N ILE A 108 24.70 -3.09 -35.01
CA ILE A 108 25.09 -4.45 -35.40
C ILE A 108 26.34 -4.31 -36.28
N PRO A 109 27.49 -4.94 -35.95
CA PRO A 109 28.62 -4.99 -36.87
C PRO A 109 28.27 -5.87 -38.08
N GLU A 110 28.55 -5.39 -39.30
CA GLU A 110 28.32 -6.09 -40.57
C GLU A 110 28.92 -7.51 -40.58
N PRO A 111 28.23 -8.52 -41.13
CA PRO A 111 28.83 -9.83 -41.38
C PRO A 111 29.83 -9.77 -42.55
N PRO A 112 30.92 -10.57 -42.54
CA PRO A 112 31.88 -10.61 -43.63
C PRO A 112 31.27 -11.22 -44.91
N PRO A 113 31.79 -10.89 -46.11
CA PRO A 113 31.23 -11.35 -47.36
C PRO A 113 31.33 -12.88 -47.50
N ARG A 114 30.24 -13.50 -47.95
CA ARG A 114 30.16 -14.91 -48.34
C ARG A 114 31.25 -15.23 -49.37
N SER A 115 32.11 -16.19 -49.04
CA SER A 115 32.96 -16.87 -50.00
C SER A 115 32.08 -17.54 -51.06
N ASP A 116 32.19 -17.08 -52.30
CA ASP A 116 31.67 -17.74 -53.49
C ASP A 116 32.38 -19.10 -53.63
N HIS A 117 31.62 -20.18 -53.50
CA HIS A 117 32.07 -21.51 -53.90
C HIS A 117 31.71 -21.68 -55.38
N ARG A 118 32.72 -21.62 -56.25
CA ARG A 118 32.70 -22.27 -57.56
C ARG A 118 34.05 -22.87 -57.89
#